data_AF-A0A382VHE9-F1
#
_entry.id   AF-A0A382VHE9-F1
#
_cell.length_a   1.000
_cell.length_b   1.000
_cell.length_c   1.000
_cell.angle_alpha   90.00
_cell.angle_beta   90.00
_cell.angle_gamma   90.00
#
_symmetry.space_group_name_H-M   'P 1'
#
loop_
_entity.id
_entity.type
_entity.pdbx_description
1 polymer ?
#
loop_
_entity_poly.entity_id
_entity_poly.type
_entity_poly.pdbx_seq_one_letter_code
_entity_poly.pdbx_strand_id
1 'polypeptide(L)'
;MNIPAEYKKIRVKEEELPDIIQQIRNGKLDGCNVTIPHKENSMKFLDEINPRAESISSVNCIMKSNSKIIGNNTDWFGFTMALKENKINLSNK
;
A
#
# COMPACT_ATOMS: atom_id res chain seq x y z
N MET A 1 -6.59 10.07 -19.70
CA MET A 1 -6.31 8.62 -19.78
C MET A 1 -7.64 7.89 -19.78
N ASN A 2 -7.83 6.88 -20.65
CA ASN A 2 -9.04 6.05 -20.71
C ASN A 2 -8.66 4.64 -20.26
N ILE A 3 -8.52 4.43 -18.95
CA ILE A 3 -8.09 3.16 -18.36
C ILE A 3 -9.36 2.40 -17.96
N PRO A 4 -9.60 1.18 -18.50
CA PRO A 4 -10.74 0.36 -18.12
C PRO A 4 -10.50 -0.27 -16.75
N ALA A 5 -10.65 0.50 -15.68
CA ALA A 5 -10.44 0.07 -14.31
C ALA A 5 -11.56 0.55 -13.39
N GLU A 6 -11.77 -0.18 -12.29
CA GLU A 6 -12.70 0.19 -11.24
C GLU A 6 -11.97 0.32 -9.90
N TYR A 7 -12.32 1.36 -9.14
CA TYR A 7 -11.79 1.58 -7.79
C TYR A 7 -12.94 1.69 -6.80
N LYS A 8 -12.96 0.80 -5.80
CA LYS A 8 -14.04 0.71 -4.80
C LYS A 8 -13.50 0.78 -3.38
N LYS A 9 -14.27 1.43 -2.51
CA LYS A 9 -14.05 1.37 -1.06
C LYS A 9 -14.74 0.13 -0.50
N ILE A 10 -13.99 -0.72 0.18
CA ILE A 10 -14.49 -1.93 0.84
C ILE A 10 -14.16 -1.80 2.32
N ARG A 11 -15.15 -2.06 3.19
CA ARG A 11 -14.91 -2.17 4.63
C ARG A 11 -14.50 -3.61 4.93
N VAL A 12 -13.37 -3.76 5.61
CA VAL A 12 -12.73 -5.03 5.89
C VAL A 12 -12.46 -5.07 7.39
N LYS A 13 -12.67 -6.21 8.03
CA LYS A 13 -12.21 -6.49 9.40
C LYS A 13 -10.86 -7.19 9.36
N GLU A 14 -10.14 -7.23 10.47
CA GLU A 14 -8.79 -7.80 10.49
C GLU A 14 -8.77 -9.28 10.09
N GLU A 15 -9.77 -10.05 10.52
CA GLU A 15 -9.94 -11.46 10.17
C GLU A 15 -10.23 -11.71 8.68
N GLU A 16 -10.65 -10.68 7.94
CA GLU A 16 -10.96 -10.75 6.50
C GLU A 16 -9.75 -10.37 5.62
N LEU A 17 -8.68 -9.83 6.20
CA LEU A 17 -7.47 -9.46 5.43
C LEU A 17 -6.87 -10.63 4.62
N PRO A 18 -6.75 -11.86 5.14
CA PRO A 18 -6.23 -12.98 4.35
C PRO A 18 -7.05 -13.23 3.09
N ASP A 19 -8.38 -13.06 3.15
CA ASP A 19 -9.25 -13.25 1.99
C ASP A 19 -9.00 -12.16 0.93
N ILE A 20 -8.89 -10.89 1.34
CA ILE A 20 -8.53 -9.79 0.42
C ILE A 20 -7.19 -10.05 -0.26
N ILE A 21 -6.17 -10.49 0.49
CA ILE A 21 -4.87 -10.83 -0.08
C ILE A 21 -4.98 -12.01 -1.06
N GLN A 22 -5.81 -13.00 -0.74
CA GLN A 22 -6.06 -14.14 -1.63
C GLN A 22 -6.79 -13.73 -2.91
N GLN A 23 -7.71 -12.75 -2.85
CA GLN A 23 -8.35 -12.16 -4.02
C GLN A 23 -7.35 -11.41 -4.92
N ILE A 24 -6.34 -10.76 -4.33
CA ILE A 24 -5.24 -10.18 -5.11
C ILE A 24 -4.40 -11.31 -5.74
N ARG A 25 -4.08 -12.34 -4.96
CA ARG A 25 -3.27 -13.48 -5.41
C ARG A 25 -3.89 -14.24 -6.58
N ASN A 26 -5.19 -14.46 -6.56
CA ASN A 26 -5.91 -15.17 -7.62
C ASN A 26 -6.32 -14.28 -8.82
N GLY A 27 -6.01 -12.97 -8.77
CA GLY A 27 -6.30 -12.03 -9.86
C GLY A 27 -7.76 -11.58 -9.93
N LYS A 28 -8.55 -11.77 -8.86
CA LYS A 28 -9.86 -11.10 -8.72
C LYS A 28 -9.70 -9.60 -8.46
N LEU A 29 -8.60 -9.21 -7.83
CA LEU A 29 -8.17 -7.82 -7.64
C LEU A 29 -6.74 -7.66 -8.17
N ASP A 30 -6.45 -6.52 -8.80
CA ASP A 30 -5.09 -6.21 -9.25
C ASP A 30 -4.20 -5.69 -8.09
N GLY A 31 -4.83 -5.14 -7.06
CA GLY A 31 -4.18 -4.60 -5.87
C GLY A 31 -5.17 -3.83 -5.01
N CYS A 32 -4.69 -3.20 -3.95
CA CYS A 32 -5.50 -2.32 -3.12
C CYS A 32 -4.67 -1.26 -2.40
N ASN A 33 -5.31 -0.16 -2.04
CA ASN A 33 -4.80 0.73 -1.01
C ASN A 33 -5.35 0.32 0.36
N VAL A 34 -4.52 0.54 1.38
CA VAL A 34 -4.80 0.15 2.77
C VAL A 34 -4.78 1.39 3.65
N THR A 35 -5.75 1.47 4.55
CA THR A 35 -5.85 2.56 5.54
C THR A 35 -6.14 2.01 6.93
N ILE A 36 -6.20 2.89 7.94
CA ILE A 36 -6.44 2.54 9.35
C ILE A 36 -7.70 1.67 9.48
N PRO A 37 -7.66 0.61 10.31
CA PRO A 37 -6.54 0.19 11.18
C PRO A 37 -5.55 -0.78 10.50
N HIS A 38 -5.63 -0.95 9.17
CA HIS A 38 -5.02 -2.10 8.51
C HIS A 38 -3.59 -1.94 8.02
N LYS A 39 -2.99 -0.75 8.14
CA LYS A 39 -1.67 -0.48 7.53
C LYS A 39 -0.54 -1.31 8.13
N GLU A 40 -0.65 -1.69 9.40
CA GLU A 40 0.35 -2.48 10.12
C GLU A 40 0.01 -3.98 10.04
N ASN A 41 -1.22 -4.34 10.39
CA ASN A 41 -1.64 -5.74 10.44
C ASN A 41 -1.78 -6.39 9.05
N SER A 42 -1.79 -5.65 7.94
CA SER A 42 -1.75 -6.27 6.60
C SER A 42 -0.37 -6.86 6.29
N MET A 43 0.70 -6.36 6.92
CA MET A 43 2.09 -6.73 6.60
C MET A 43 2.37 -8.23 6.79
N LYS A 44 1.74 -8.86 7.79
CA LYS A 44 1.88 -10.29 8.11
C LYS A 44 1.40 -11.25 7.01
N PHE A 45 0.70 -10.75 6.00
CA PHE A 45 0.12 -11.57 4.92
C PHE A 45 0.84 -11.39 3.58
N LEU A 46 1.89 -10.56 3.51
CA LEU A 46 2.58 -10.20 2.28
C LEU A 46 3.81 -11.10 2.07
N ASP A 47 4.13 -11.38 0.81
CA ASP A 47 5.30 -12.19 0.48
C ASP A 47 6.58 -11.35 0.55
N GLU A 48 6.48 -10.08 0.19
CA GLU A 48 7.56 -9.12 0.25
C GLU A 48 7.04 -7.74 0.66
N ILE A 49 7.89 -6.98 1.35
CA ILE A 49 7.61 -5.60 1.70
C ILE A 49 8.78 -4.75 1.22
N ASN A 50 8.48 -3.62 0.60
CA ASN A 50 9.51 -2.67 0.21
C ASN A 50 10.32 -2.25 1.46
N PRO A 51 11.66 -2.22 1.42
CA PRO A 51 12.48 -1.89 2.60
C PRO A 51 12.12 -0.57 3.28
N ARG A 52 11.64 0.42 2.51
CA ARG A 52 11.19 1.69 3.05
C ARG A 52 9.87 1.54 3.82
N ALA A 53 8.94 0.74 3.31
CA ALA A 53 7.70 0.42 4.01
C ALA A 53 7.95 -0.42 5.28
N GLU A 54 8.92 -1.34 5.24
CA GLU A 54 9.39 -2.07 6.43
C GLU A 54 9.94 -1.11 7.49
N SER A 55 10.82 -0.16 7.11
CA SER A 55 11.39 0.81 8.05
C SER A 55 10.35 1.72 8.71
N ILE A 56 9.21 1.96 8.04
CA ILE A 56 8.09 2.74 8.56
C ILE A 56 7.11 1.84 9.34
N SER A 57 7.24 0.51 9.22
CA SER A 57 6.31 -0.48 9.75
C SER A 57 4.86 -0.22 9.32
N SER A 58 4.67 0.16 8.05
CA SER A 58 3.34 0.53 7.56
C SER A 58 3.23 0.35 6.04
N VAL A 59 2.18 -0.33 5.57
CA VAL A 59 1.85 -0.52 4.16
C VAL A 59 0.53 0.17 3.83
N ASN A 60 0.51 0.99 2.77
CA ASN A 60 -0.70 1.68 2.28
C ASN A 60 -1.07 1.26 0.85
N CYS A 61 -0.24 0.44 0.19
CA CYS A 61 -0.41 0.02 -1.19
C CYS A 61 0.08 -1.42 -1.35
N ILE A 62 -0.82 -2.31 -1.75
CA ILE A 62 -0.54 -3.73 -1.97
C ILE A 62 -0.82 -4.04 -3.44
N MET A 63 0.09 -4.76 -4.07
CA MET A 63 -0.06 -5.18 -5.47
C MET A 63 0.51 -6.58 -5.68
N LYS A 64 0.02 -7.25 -6.72
CA LYS A 64 0.64 -8.49 -7.21
C LYS A 64 1.77 -8.16 -8.18
N SER A 65 2.92 -8.81 -7.99
CA SER A 65 4.04 -8.80 -8.92
C SER A 65 4.46 -10.24 -9.20
N ASN A 66 4.20 -10.72 -10.41
CA ASN A 66 4.34 -12.12 -10.77
C ASN A 66 3.53 -13.04 -9.82
N SER A 67 4.20 -13.91 -9.07
CA SER A 67 3.60 -14.80 -8.07
C SER A 67 3.57 -14.22 -6.65
N LYS A 68 4.17 -13.03 -6.44
CA LYS A 68 4.35 -12.43 -5.11
C LYS A 68 3.36 -11.29 -4.85
N ILE A 69 2.94 -11.16 -3.60
CA ILE A 69 2.16 -10.04 -3.07
C ILE A 69 3.13 -9.09 -2.39
N ILE A 70 3.21 -7.86 -2.90
CA ILE A 70 4.20 -6.87 -2.47
C ILE A 70 3.49 -5.71 -1.75
N GLY A 71 3.98 -5.38 -0.55
CA GLY A 71 3.60 -4.21 0.23
C GLY A 71 4.49 -3.01 -0.01
N ASN A 72 3.88 -1.84 -0.21
CA ASN A 72 4.54 -0.56 -0.37
C ASN A 72 3.92 0.50 0.55
N ASN A 73 4.70 1.54 0.81
CA ASN A 73 4.23 2.77 1.45
C ASN A 73 4.53 3.94 0.51
N THR A 74 3.50 4.64 0.05
CA THR A 74 3.64 5.80 -0.84
C THR A 74 3.44 7.14 -0.12
N ASP A 75 2.98 7.12 1.14
CA ASP A 75 2.70 8.33 1.92
C ASP A 75 3.97 9.15 2.16
N TRP A 76 5.08 8.49 2.53
CA TRP A 76 6.37 9.17 2.76
C TRP A 76 6.86 9.86 1.48
N PHE A 77 6.72 9.18 0.34
CA PHE A 77 7.18 9.70 -0.94
C PHE A 77 6.34 10.91 -1.33
N GLY A 78 5.01 10.77 -1.26
CA GLY A 78 4.07 11.86 -1.50
C GLY A 78 4.35 13.07 -0.61
N PHE A 79 4.64 12.86 0.67
CA PHE A 79 4.99 13.95 1.59
C PHE A 79 6.30 14.64 1.20
N THR A 80 7.37 13.87 0.90
CA THR A 80 8.65 14.46 0.46
C THR A 80 8.55 15.22 -0.85
N MET A 81 7.73 14.72 -1.79
CA MET A 81 7.43 15.39 -3.05
C MET A 81 6.70 16.71 -2.80
N ALA A 82 5.67 16.71 -1.94
CA ALA A 82 4.94 17.91 -1.59
C ALA A 82 5.86 18.99 -0.98
N LEU A 83 6.78 18.62 -0.09
CA LEU A 83 7.76 19.56 0.46
C LEU A 83 8.64 20.18 -0.63
N LYS A 84 9.14 19.35 -1.55
CA LYS A 84 9.99 19.78 -2.67
C LYS A 84 9.24 20.72 -3.61
N GLU A 85 8.02 20.37 -3.99
CA GLU A 85 7.18 21.20 -4.89
C GLU A 85 6.86 22.56 -4.26
N ASN A 86 6.66 22.60 -2.94
CA ASN A 86 6.42 23.84 -2.19
C ASN A 86 7.71 24.57 -1.78
N LYS A 87 8.89 24.11 -2.25
CA LYS A 87 10.21 24.70 -1.96
C LYS A 87 10.50 24.83 -0.45
N ILE A 88 9.97 23.91 0.35
CA ILE A 88 10.19 23.88 1.80
C ILE A 88 11.52 23.17 2.06
N ASN A 89 12.49 23.88 2.61
CA ASN A 89 13.79 23.31 2.99
C ASN A 89 13.80 22.87 4.47
N LEU A 90 14.18 21.62 4.71
CA LEU A 90 14.30 21.02 6.03
C LEU A 90 15.75 20.93 6.55
N SER A 91 16.77 21.40 5.80
CA SER A 91 18.19 21.28 6.15
C SER A 91 18.58 21.83 7.52
N ASN A 92 17.74 22.68 8.13
CA ASN A 92 18.00 23.36 9.40
C ASN A 92 16.96 23.01 10.49
N LYS A 93 16.30 21.86 10.38
CA LYS A 93 15.34 21.36 11.36
C LYS A 93 15.76 20.01 11.94
#